data_AF-V4LD62-F1
#
_entry.id   AF-V4LD62-F1
#
_cell.length_a   1.000
_cell.length_b   1.000
_cell.length_c   1.000
_cell.angle_alpha   90.00
_cell.angle_beta   90.00
_cell.angle_gamma   90.00
#
_symmetry.space_group_name_H-M   'P 1'
#
loop_
_entity.id
_entity.type
_entity.pdbx_description
1 polymer ?
#
loop_
_entity_poly.entity_id
_entity_poly.type
_entity_poly.pdbx_seq_one_letter_code
_entity_poly.pdbx_strand_id
1 'polypeptide(L)'
;MGLFSNKISRDELKAGDHIYSWRSYIYTHHGIYMGDGKVIHFTRRGGLEIGTGTFLDKIIEISAPNRNPCLNCGDQSNLEGVISSCLDCFLAGGNLYLFGYNVSKAIFLAKQRGGTCTTATSDSPEEVVSRAKFLLSSNGFGVYDLLDNNCEDFAIYCKTGLLVLSITKLGSSSQANSVCAAGGVVSLTLKVLGVGRSGQAALMASPASVASAASNVLSSTLGYAVTGFGAMALAGYGNYCIGRLVYDVGVRKDVRKVPVEELVVILATMKGKLDNNNNNNDNDKKCKIT
;
A
#
# COMPACT_ATOMS: atom_id res chain seq x y z
N MET A 1 6.95 -16.88 -15.10
CA MET A 1 5.79 -15.96 -14.99
C MET A 1 5.30 -15.62 -16.38
N GLY A 2 4.01 -15.80 -16.65
CA GLY A 2 3.42 -15.49 -17.95
C GLY A 2 3.31 -13.98 -18.17
N LEU A 3 3.56 -13.52 -19.39
CA LEU A 3 3.42 -12.11 -19.77
C LEU A 3 1.99 -11.59 -19.53
N PHE A 4 0.99 -12.48 -19.63
CA PHE A 4 -0.44 -12.13 -19.68
C PHE A 4 -1.22 -12.37 -18.38
N SER A 5 -0.78 -13.28 -17.50
CA SER A 5 -1.48 -13.55 -16.24
C SER A 5 -0.54 -14.14 -15.20
N ASN A 6 -0.76 -13.74 -13.95
CA ASN A 6 -0.10 -14.28 -12.77
C ASN A 6 -0.90 -15.44 -12.15
N LYS A 7 -2.01 -15.85 -12.78
CA LYS A 7 -2.87 -16.94 -12.28
C LYS A 7 -2.10 -18.25 -12.29
N ILE A 8 -2.19 -19.00 -11.20
CA ILE A 8 -1.55 -20.32 -11.06
C ILE A 8 -2.58 -21.35 -10.56
N SER A 9 -2.27 -22.64 -10.77
CA SER A 9 -2.99 -23.75 -10.14
C SER A 9 -2.53 -23.97 -8.70
N ARG A 10 -3.30 -24.73 -7.91
CA ARG A 10 -2.95 -25.04 -6.52
C ARG A 10 -1.72 -25.94 -6.43
N ASP A 11 -1.51 -26.80 -7.40
CA ASP A 11 -0.40 -27.78 -7.43
C ASP A 11 0.96 -27.12 -7.68
N GLU A 12 0.96 -25.87 -8.15
CA GLU A 12 2.18 -25.08 -8.35
C GLU A 12 2.65 -24.36 -7.07
N LEU A 13 1.83 -24.33 -6.01
CA LEU A 13 2.11 -23.57 -4.79
C LEU A 13 3.26 -24.17 -3.98
N LYS A 14 4.13 -23.28 -3.50
CA LYS A 14 5.25 -23.62 -2.62
C LYS A 14 5.22 -22.75 -1.37
N ALA A 15 5.61 -23.33 -0.23
CA ALA A 15 5.73 -22.58 1.00
C ALA A 15 6.67 -21.37 0.79
N GLY A 16 6.27 -20.20 1.29
CA GLY A 16 6.96 -18.93 1.06
C GLY A 16 6.51 -18.17 -0.20
N ASP A 17 5.55 -18.70 -0.97
CA ASP A 17 4.94 -17.95 -2.07
C ASP A 17 4.09 -16.80 -1.54
N HIS A 18 4.28 -15.61 -2.12
CA HIS A 18 3.37 -14.50 -1.93
C HIS A 18 2.24 -14.64 -2.95
N ILE A 19 1.05 -14.92 -2.45
CA ILE A 19 -0.15 -15.12 -3.25
C ILE A 19 -1.12 -13.96 -3.06
N TYR A 20 -1.96 -13.75 -4.06
CA TYR A 20 -3.04 -12.78 -3.96
C TYR A 20 -4.30 -13.26 -4.69
N SER A 21 -5.44 -12.67 -4.31
CA SER A 21 -6.73 -12.88 -4.94
C SER A 21 -7.41 -11.54 -5.20
N TRP A 22 -7.98 -11.36 -6.39
CA TRP A 22 -8.77 -10.17 -6.70
C TRP A 22 -10.08 -10.20 -5.91
N ARG A 23 -10.32 -9.12 -5.17
CA ARG A 23 -11.49 -8.88 -4.34
C ARG A 23 -12.48 -7.92 -5.00
N SER A 24 -11.93 -7.00 -5.78
CA SER A 24 -12.67 -6.09 -6.66
C SER A 24 -11.83 -5.77 -7.88
N TYR A 25 -12.28 -4.88 -8.75
CA TYR A 25 -11.51 -4.46 -9.91
C TYR A 25 -10.16 -3.82 -9.55
N ILE A 26 -10.07 -3.16 -8.39
CA ILE A 26 -8.92 -2.36 -7.97
C ILE A 26 -8.30 -2.80 -6.63
N TYR A 27 -8.79 -3.88 -6.03
CA TYR A 27 -8.28 -4.40 -4.76
C TYR A 27 -7.91 -5.89 -4.87
N THR A 28 -6.73 -6.21 -4.40
CA THR A 28 -6.17 -7.54 -4.23
C THR A 28 -5.89 -7.78 -2.75
N HIS A 29 -6.31 -8.95 -2.27
CA HIS A 29 -5.95 -9.41 -0.93
C HIS A 29 -4.71 -10.29 -1.00
N HIS A 30 -3.75 -10.06 -0.12
CA HIS A 30 -2.40 -10.62 -0.18
C HIS A 30 -2.10 -11.50 1.04
N GLY A 31 -1.27 -12.54 0.83
CA GLY A 31 -0.83 -13.43 1.89
C GLY A 31 0.39 -14.25 1.52
N ILE A 32 0.98 -14.90 2.51
CA ILE A 32 2.09 -15.82 2.37
C ILE A 32 1.57 -17.25 2.53
N TYR A 33 1.76 -18.07 1.51
CA TYR A 33 1.41 -19.48 1.57
C TYR A 33 2.43 -20.23 2.43
N MET A 34 1.94 -21.03 3.38
CA MET A 34 2.77 -21.70 4.38
C MET A 34 3.03 -23.18 4.08
N GLY A 35 2.42 -23.71 3.01
CA GLY A 35 2.27 -25.15 2.82
C GLY A 35 0.95 -25.67 3.40
N ASP A 36 0.59 -26.91 3.04
CA ASP A 36 -0.56 -27.65 3.58
C ASP A 36 -1.89 -26.88 3.54
N GLY A 37 -2.12 -26.09 2.49
CA GLY A 37 -3.34 -25.32 2.34
C GLY A 37 -3.49 -24.16 3.33
N LYS A 38 -2.42 -23.75 4.04
CA LYS A 38 -2.46 -22.64 5.03
C LYS A 38 -1.85 -21.36 4.46
N VAL A 39 -2.44 -20.23 4.85
CA VAL A 39 -2.00 -18.89 4.43
C VAL A 39 -1.94 -17.98 5.65
N ILE A 40 -0.81 -17.29 5.83
CA ILE A 40 -0.70 -16.19 6.79
C ILE A 40 -0.94 -14.88 6.05
N HIS A 41 -1.81 -14.04 6.58
CA HIS A 41 -2.12 -12.75 5.97
C HIS A 41 -2.48 -11.71 7.02
N PHE A 42 -2.34 -10.45 6.63
CA PHE A 42 -2.68 -9.31 7.48
C PHE A 42 -4.10 -8.84 7.17
N THR A 43 -4.92 -8.63 8.19
CA THR A 43 -6.32 -8.25 8.04
C THR A 43 -6.75 -7.20 9.05
N ARG A 44 -7.82 -6.47 8.71
CA ARG A 44 -8.54 -5.60 9.63
C ARG A 44 -9.63 -6.40 10.35
N ARG A 45 -9.93 -6.03 11.60
CA ARG A 45 -11.07 -6.56 12.37
C ARG A 45 -12.37 -6.49 11.58
N GLY A 46 -13.09 -7.61 11.50
CA GLY A 46 -14.49 -7.62 11.06
C GLY A 46 -15.39 -7.04 12.16
N GLY A 47 -16.28 -6.11 11.81
CA GLY A 47 -17.31 -5.59 12.73
C GLY A 47 -17.25 -4.10 13.07
N LEU A 48 -16.28 -3.33 12.55
CA LEU A 48 -16.42 -1.88 12.53
C LEU A 48 -17.21 -1.50 11.27
N GLU A 49 -18.53 -1.55 11.37
CA GLU A 49 -19.40 -0.82 10.45
C GLU A 49 -19.04 0.66 10.60
N ILE A 50 -18.19 1.18 9.71
CA ILE A 50 -18.01 2.64 9.61
C ILE A 50 -19.33 3.27 9.14
N GLY A 51 -20.28 2.48 8.61
CA GLY A 51 -21.67 2.90 8.47
C GLY A 51 -21.84 4.14 7.59
N THR A 52 -20.85 4.46 6.74
CA THR A 52 -20.88 5.66 5.88
C THR A 52 -21.28 5.32 4.45
N GLY A 53 -21.33 4.04 4.07
CA GLY A 53 -21.77 3.60 2.74
C GLY A 53 -20.77 3.95 1.62
N THR A 54 -19.53 4.24 1.97
CA THR A 54 -18.50 4.69 1.03
C THR A 54 -17.89 3.52 0.26
N PHE A 55 -17.23 3.80 -0.87
CA PHE A 55 -16.53 2.78 -1.67
C PHE A 55 -15.45 2.02 -0.87
N LEU A 56 -14.86 2.67 0.15
CA LEU A 56 -13.91 2.05 1.07
C LEU A 56 -14.58 1.03 2.01
N ASP A 57 -15.83 1.27 2.43
CA ASP A 57 -16.58 0.34 3.30
C ASP A 57 -16.85 -0.99 2.60
N LYS A 58 -17.14 -0.96 1.29
CA LYS A 58 -17.25 -2.18 0.48
C LYS A 58 -15.91 -2.94 0.42
N ILE A 59 -14.78 -2.24 0.31
CA ILE A 59 -13.45 -2.89 0.31
C ILE A 59 -13.12 -3.49 1.68
N ILE A 60 -13.54 -2.83 2.77
CA ILE A 60 -13.39 -3.32 4.16
C ILE A 60 -14.15 -4.65 4.33
N GLU A 61 -15.38 -4.74 3.83
CA GLU A 61 -16.19 -5.96 3.94
C GLU A 61 -15.59 -7.14 3.14
N ILE A 62 -14.93 -6.86 2.00
CA ILE A 62 -14.31 -7.89 1.16
C ILE A 62 -12.94 -8.37 1.71
N SER A 63 -12.32 -7.58 2.60
CA SER A 63 -11.08 -7.95 3.29
C SER A 63 -11.34 -8.85 4.50
N ALA A 64 -12.59 -8.90 4.99
CA ALA A 64 -12.97 -9.64 6.18
C ALA A 64 -13.05 -11.17 5.91
N PRO A 65 -12.70 -12.00 6.91
CA PRO A 65 -12.93 -13.44 6.83
C PRO A 65 -14.42 -13.76 6.62
N ASN A 66 -14.71 -14.88 5.94
CA ASN A 66 -16.08 -15.34 5.75
C ASN A 66 -16.79 -15.51 7.11
N ARG A 67 -18.02 -15.01 7.23
CA ARG A 67 -18.82 -15.03 8.47
C ARG A 67 -19.31 -16.44 8.85
N ASN A 68 -19.22 -17.41 7.94
CA ASN A 68 -19.57 -18.80 8.23
C ASN A 68 -18.37 -19.56 8.82
N PRO A 69 -18.56 -20.33 9.91
CA PRO A 69 -17.49 -21.12 10.52
C PRO A 69 -16.90 -22.09 9.50
N CYS A 70 -15.61 -21.97 9.23
CA CYS A 70 -14.91 -22.90 8.36
C CYS A 70 -14.53 -24.15 9.16
N LEU A 71 -14.76 -25.35 8.62
CA LEU A 71 -14.36 -26.59 9.28
C LEU A 71 -12.85 -26.68 9.55
N ASN A 72 -12.02 -26.03 8.71
CA ASN A 72 -10.56 -26.01 8.86
C ASN A 72 -10.05 -24.84 9.72
N CYS A 73 -10.81 -23.74 9.83
CA CYS A 73 -10.32 -22.50 10.45
C CYS A 73 -11.12 -22.03 11.66
N GLY A 74 -12.26 -22.66 11.95
CA GLY A 74 -13.23 -22.18 12.92
C GLY A 74 -13.88 -20.86 12.50
N ASP A 75 -14.37 -20.13 13.49
CA ASP A 75 -14.81 -18.74 13.33
C ASP A 75 -13.59 -17.80 13.47
N GLN A 76 -13.31 -17.05 12.41
CA GLN A 76 -12.24 -16.05 12.38
C GLN A 76 -12.77 -14.62 12.23
N SER A 77 -14.09 -14.41 12.32
CA SER A 77 -14.74 -13.12 12.09
C SER A 77 -14.23 -11.98 13.00
N ASN A 78 -13.74 -12.32 14.19
CA ASN A 78 -13.26 -11.37 15.20
C ASN A 78 -11.73 -11.17 15.22
N LEU A 79 -10.97 -11.88 14.39
CA LEU A 79 -9.50 -11.77 14.39
C LEU A 79 -9.04 -10.52 13.62
N GLU A 80 -8.03 -9.84 14.16
CA GLU A 80 -7.41 -8.67 13.56
C GLU A 80 -5.88 -8.79 13.60
N GLY A 81 -5.20 -8.09 12.71
CA GLY A 81 -3.76 -8.13 12.63
C GLY A 81 -3.27 -9.28 11.76
N VAL A 82 -2.23 -9.98 12.20
CA VAL A 82 -1.63 -11.08 11.43
C VAL A 82 -2.34 -12.37 11.83
N ILE A 83 -3.01 -13.01 10.87
CA ILE A 83 -3.83 -14.20 11.11
C ILE A 83 -3.43 -15.35 10.18
N SER A 84 -3.85 -16.57 10.53
CA SER A 84 -3.67 -17.76 9.71
C SER A 84 -5.01 -18.36 9.34
N SER A 85 -5.23 -18.57 8.05
CA SER A 85 -6.45 -19.20 7.50
C SER A 85 -6.11 -20.30 6.51
N CYS A 86 -7.11 -21.06 6.06
CA CYS A 86 -6.97 -21.98 4.95
C CYS A 86 -7.03 -21.23 3.61
N LEU A 87 -6.49 -21.85 2.56
CA LEU A 87 -6.44 -21.29 1.22
C LEU A 87 -7.84 -20.94 0.70
N ASP A 88 -8.87 -21.73 1.01
CA ASP A 88 -10.24 -21.45 0.56
C ASP A 88 -10.82 -20.19 1.22
N CYS A 89 -10.63 -20.03 2.54
CA CYS A 89 -11.01 -18.81 3.25
C CYS A 89 -10.23 -17.59 2.74
N PHE A 90 -8.92 -17.75 2.51
CA PHE A 90 -8.11 -16.70 1.91
C PHE A 90 -8.61 -16.32 0.51
N LEU A 91 -9.00 -17.30 -0.33
CA LEU A 91 -9.47 -17.03 -1.68
C LEU A 91 -10.90 -16.50 -1.72
N ALA A 92 -11.76 -16.81 -0.74
CA ALA A 92 -13.18 -16.46 -0.66
C ALA A 92 -13.91 -16.56 -2.03
N GLY A 93 -13.72 -17.69 -2.73
CA GLY A 93 -14.30 -17.96 -4.06
C GLY A 93 -13.58 -17.28 -5.24
N GLY A 94 -12.57 -16.46 -4.98
CA GLY A 94 -11.73 -15.80 -5.98
C GLY A 94 -10.65 -16.72 -6.59
N ASN A 95 -9.97 -16.19 -7.61
CA ASN A 95 -8.89 -16.89 -8.30
C ASN A 95 -7.55 -16.72 -7.57
N LEU A 96 -6.70 -17.74 -7.64
CA LEU A 96 -5.35 -17.74 -7.08
C LEU A 96 -4.33 -17.13 -8.06
N TYR A 97 -3.52 -16.18 -7.58
CA TYR A 97 -2.43 -15.58 -8.35
C TYR A 97 -1.14 -15.55 -7.54
N LEU A 98 -0.01 -15.64 -8.24
CA LEU A 98 1.33 -15.52 -7.67
C LEU A 98 1.88 -14.12 -7.89
N PHE A 99 2.37 -13.48 -6.83
CA PHE A 99 2.95 -12.13 -6.90
C PHE A 99 4.35 -12.15 -7.53
N GLY A 100 4.62 -11.23 -8.46
CA GLY A 100 5.90 -11.17 -9.18
C GLY A 100 7.01 -10.43 -8.44
N TYR A 101 8.16 -11.07 -8.30
CA TYR A 101 9.39 -10.45 -7.76
C TYR A 101 10.45 -10.34 -8.85
N ASN A 102 11.41 -9.43 -8.67
CA ASN A 102 12.51 -9.20 -9.59
C ASN A 102 12.04 -8.97 -11.04
N VAL A 103 10.90 -8.30 -11.22
CA VAL A 103 10.43 -7.96 -12.57
C VAL A 103 11.23 -6.78 -13.11
N SER A 104 11.47 -6.75 -14.42
CA SER A 104 12.10 -5.58 -15.05
C SER A 104 11.18 -4.36 -14.94
N LYS A 105 11.77 -3.16 -14.94
CA LYS A 105 11.00 -1.89 -14.93
C LYS A 105 10.02 -1.80 -16.10
N ALA A 106 10.39 -2.34 -17.26
CA ALA A 106 9.52 -2.40 -18.44
C ALA A 106 8.29 -3.30 -18.19
N ILE A 107 8.49 -4.50 -17.61
CA ILE A 107 7.38 -5.40 -17.26
C ILE A 107 6.50 -4.75 -16.20
N PHE A 108 7.10 -4.11 -15.19
CA PHE A 108 6.37 -3.40 -14.13
C PHE A 108 5.47 -2.29 -14.71
N LEU A 109 6.03 -1.43 -15.57
CA LEU A 109 5.28 -0.34 -16.24
C LEU A 109 4.17 -0.87 -17.15
N ALA A 110 4.38 -2.03 -17.79
CA ALA A 110 3.38 -2.66 -18.66
C ALA A 110 2.20 -3.26 -17.88
N LYS A 111 2.34 -3.57 -16.58
CA LYS A 111 1.21 -4.06 -15.77
C LYS A 111 0.19 -2.95 -15.57
N GLN A 112 -1.05 -3.18 -15.99
CA GLN A 112 -2.10 -2.16 -15.88
C GLN A 112 -2.51 -1.84 -14.43
N ARG A 113 -2.39 -2.80 -13.51
CA ARG A 113 -2.89 -2.72 -12.14
C ARG A 113 -1.78 -2.91 -11.10
N GLY A 114 -1.84 -2.14 -10.01
CA GLY A 114 -0.98 -2.32 -8.84
C GLY A 114 -1.24 -3.64 -8.10
N GLY A 115 -0.41 -3.97 -7.11
CA GLY A 115 -0.62 -5.16 -6.27
C GLY A 115 -0.36 -6.49 -6.97
N THR A 116 0.46 -6.52 -8.03
CA THR A 116 0.70 -7.76 -8.80
C THR A 116 2.17 -8.15 -8.94
N CYS A 117 3.09 -7.18 -8.83
CA CYS A 117 4.52 -7.42 -8.90
C CYS A 117 5.32 -6.26 -8.29
N THR A 118 6.60 -6.50 -8.05
CA THR A 118 7.61 -5.52 -7.63
C THR A 118 8.94 -5.76 -8.34
N THR A 119 9.74 -4.70 -8.48
CA THR A 119 11.12 -4.82 -8.99
C THR A 119 12.09 -5.33 -7.92
N ALA A 120 11.69 -5.36 -6.65
CA ALA A 120 12.51 -5.89 -5.56
C ALA A 120 12.74 -7.40 -5.67
N THR A 121 13.90 -7.84 -5.18
CA THR A 121 14.25 -9.25 -5.07
C THR A 121 13.65 -9.86 -3.80
N SER A 122 13.18 -11.11 -3.91
CA SER A 122 12.73 -11.88 -2.74
C SER A 122 13.92 -12.50 -2.01
N ASP A 123 13.79 -12.61 -0.70
CA ASP A 123 14.58 -13.49 0.16
C ASP A 123 14.21 -14.96 -0.07
N SER A 124 14.98 -15.87 0.54
CA SER A 124 14.76 -17.33 0.43
C SER A 124 13.40 -17.76 1.01
N PRO A 125 12.74 -18.80 0.46
CA PRO A 125 11.46 -19.29 0.99
C PRO A 125 11.48 -19.58 2.50
N GLU A 126 12.61 -20.08 3.01
CA GLU A 126 12.81 -20.39 4.43
C GLU A 126 12.77 -19.13 5.30
N GLU A 127 13.46 -18.07 4.91
CA GLU A 127 13.43 -16.78 5.60
C GLU A 127 12.03 -16.16 5.57
N VAL A 128 11.34 -16.26 4.43
CA VAL A 128 9.98 -15.74 4.26
C VAL A 128 9.00 -16.44 5.20
N VAL A 129 9.05 -17.78 5.23
CA VAL A 129 8.21 -18.60 6.10
C VAL A 129 8.52 -18.32 7.57
N SER A 130 9.80 -18.19 7.93
CA SER A 130 10.23 -17.83 9.28
C SER A 130 9.65 -16.47 9.72
N ARG A 131 9.79 -15.46 8.86
CA ARG A 131 9.29 -14.10 9.11
C ARG A 131 7.77 -14.08 9.29
N ALA A 132 7.03 -14.73 8.39
CA ALA A 132 5.58 -14.79 8.47
C ALA A 132 5.09 -15.50 9.76
N LYS A 133 5.74 -16.61 10.15
CA LYS A 133 5.45 -17.31 11.41
C LYS A 133 5.72 -16.44 12.63
N PHE A 134 6.85 -15.73 12.65
CA PHE A 134 7.21 -14.84 13.75
C PHE A 134 6.16 -13.75 13.94
N LEU A 135 5.78 -13.06 12.86
CA LEU A 135 4.78 -11.98 12.89
C LEU A 135 3.39 -12.49 13.32
N LEU A 136 3.03 -13.72 12.93
CA LEU A 136 1.80 -14.37 13.40
C LEU A 136 1.86 -14.63 14.91
N SER A 137 2.95 -15.23 15.41
CA SER A 137 3.10 -15.56 16.82
C SER A 137 3.17 -14.33 17.73
N SER A 138 3.76 -13.23 17.25
CA SER A 138 3.82 -11.98 18.01
C SER A 138 2.58 -11.10 17.81
N ASN A 139 1.62 -11.51 16.96
CA ASN A 139 0.57 -10.66 16.36
C ASN A 139 1.10 -9.26 15.98
N GLY A 140 2.31 -9.25 15.41
CA GLY A 140 3.13 -8.07 15.32
C GLY A 140 3.24 -7.64 13.88
N PHE A 141 2.43 -6.68 13.44
CA PHE A 141 2.70 -5.90 12.22
C PHE A 141 2.05 -4.51 12.29
N GLY A 142 1.74 -4.05 13.51
CA GLY A 142 1.09 -2.77 13.75
C GLY A 142 -0.41 -2.82 13.48
N VAL A 143 -1.01 -1.64 13.35
CA VAL A 143 -2.44 -1.48 13.05
C VAL A 143 -2.65 -1.54 11.55
N TYR A 144 -3.68 -2.27 11.13
CA TYR A 144 -4.05 -2.37 9.72
C TYR A 144 -4.62 -1.05 9.19
N ASP A 145 -4.04 -0.54 8.11
CA ASP A 145 -4.55 0.58 7.32
C ASP A 145 -4.60 0.18 5.84
N LEU A 146 -5.76 0.33 5.19
CA LEU A 146 -5.97 -0.10 3.81
C LEU A 146 -5.07 0.58 2.78
N LEU A 147 -4.76 1.86 2.98
CA LEU A 147 -4.03 2.67 2.00
C LEU A 147 -2.53 2.66 2.27
N ASP A 148 -2.16 2.45 3.53
CA ASP A 148 -0.78 2.38 3.97
C ASP A 148 -0.44 0.96 4.44
N ASN A 149 -0.44 0.70 5.75
CA ASN A 149 -0.03 -0.58 6.34
C ASN A 149 -1.08 -1.69 6.13
N ASN A 150 -1.11 -2.28 4.94
CA ASN A 150 -2.10 -3.28 4.53
C ASN A 150 -1.49 -4.67 4.29
N CYS A 151 -2.30 -5.57 3.72
CA CYS A 151 -1.89 -6.93 3.38
C CYS A 151 -0.77 -7.00 2.32
N GLU A 152 -0.69 -6.04 1.39
CA GLU A 152 0.40 -5.94 0.41
C GLU A 152 1.72 -5.58 1.11
N ASP A 153 1.72 -4.55 1.97
CA ASP A 153 2.88 -4.15 2.78
C ASP A 153 3.40 -5.32 3.62
N PHE A 154 2.49 -6.05 4.29
CA PHE A 154 2.82 -7.25 5.04
C PHE A 154 3.51 -8.32 4.21
N ALA A 155 2.92 -8.68 3.07
CA ALA A 155 3.45 -9.74 2.24
C ALA A 155 4.78 -9.34 1.57
N ILE A 156 4.93 -8.07 1.16
CA ILE A 156 6.19 -7.53 0.66
C ILE A 156 7.27 -7.56 1.75
N TYR A 157 6.96 -7.14 2.98
CA TYR A 157 7.90 -7.24 4.09
C TYR A 157 8.29 -8.69 4.37
N CYS A 158 7.32 -9.61 4.41
CA CYS A 158 7.57 -11.05 4.53
C CYS A 158 8.51 -11.58 3.44
N LYS A 159 8.42 -11.06 2.21
CA LYS A 159 9.26 -11.50 1.08
C LYS A 159 10.63 -10.84 1.01
N THR A 160 10.81 -9.65 1.54
CA THR A 160 12.01 -8.82 1.25
C THR A 160 12.75 -8.31 2.49
N GLY A 161 12.05 -8.27 3.64
CA GLY A 161 12.51 -7.65 4.87
C GLY A 161 12.57 -6.12 4.78
N LEU A 162 12.09 -5.53 3.67
CA LEU A 162 12.12 -4.09 3.45
C LEU A 162 10.92 -3.43 4.11
N LEU A 163 11.21 -2.46 4.97
CA LEU A 163 10.22 -1.60 5.60
C LEU A 163 10.37 -0.17 5.08
N VAL A 164 9.23 0.45 4.77
CA VAL A 164 9.13 1.87 4.42
C VAL A 164 9.11 2.69 5.72
N LEU A 165 10.13 3.52 5.96
CA LEU A 165 10.21 4.33 7.19
C LEU A 165 9.37 5.62 7.05
N SER A 166 8.41 5.80 7.97
CA SER A 166 7.30 6.75 7.91
C SER A 166 7.63 8.24 8.12
N ILE A 167 8.56 8.84 7.36
CA ILE A 167 8.72 10.31 7.36
C ILE A 167 7.87 10.97 6.25
N THR A 168 7.35 10.19 5.29
CA THR A 168 6.63 10.71 4.10
C THR A 168 5.46 9.81 3.64
N LYS A 169 4.83 9.06 4.55
CA LYS A 169 3.82 8.03 4.22
C LYS A 169 2.42 8.65 4.01
N LEU A 170 2.17 9.20 2.82
CA LEU A 170 0.80 9.43 2.32
C LEU A 170 0.65 8.68 0.98
N GLY A 171 0.02 7.50 0.99
CA GLY A 171 -0.43 6.80 -0.23
C GLY A 171 0.62 5.90 -0.90
N SER A 172 1.51 5.27 -0.14
CA SER A 172 2.64 4.53 -0.70
C SER A 172 2.35 3.09 -1.15
N SER A 173 1.13 2.58 -0.98
CA SER A 173 0.76 1.26 -1.50
C SER A 173 0.50 1.31 -3.02
N SER A 174 0.87 0.25 -3.74
CA SER A 174 0.61 0.16 -5.19
C SER A 174 -0.89 0.23 -5.53
N GLN A 175 -1.73 -0.18 -4.57
CA GLN A 175 -3.18 -0.18 -4.69
C GLN A 175 -3.81 1.18 -4.41
N ALA A 176 -3.27 2.00 -3.49
CA ALA A 176 -3.75 3.37 -3.27
C ALA A 176 -3.69 4.21 -4.56
N ASN A 177 -2.63 4.07 -5.34
CA ASN A 177 -2.47 4.76 -6.62
C ASN A 177 -3.48 4.30 -7.70
N SER A 178 -4.00 3.06 -7.61
CA SER A 178 -5.01 2.54 -8.54
C SER A 178 -6.39 3.15 -8.28
N VAL A 179 -6.71 3.47 -7.02
CA VAL A 179 -7.95 4.14 -6.62
C VAL A 179 -7.99 5.60 -7.13
N CYS A 180 -6.86 6.31 -7.07
CA CYS A 180 -6.75 7.70 -7.53
C CYS A 180 -6.96 7.85 -9.05
N ALA A 181 -6.57 6.86 -9.85
CA ALA A 181 -6.74 6.89 -11.30
C ALA A 181 -8.19 6.69 -11.77
N ALA A 182 -9.03 6.01 -10.97
CA ALA A 182 -10.43 5.74 -11.30
C ALA A 182 -11.39 6.88 -10.88
N GLY A 183 -10.95 7.79 -10.00
CA GLY A 183 -11.80 8.79 -9.34
C GLY A 183 -11.44 10.26 -9.57
N GLY A 184 -10.49 10.59 -10.47
CA GLY A 184 -10.21 11.98 -10.84
C GLY A 184 -9.69 12.89 -9.71
N VAL A 185 -9.26 12.35 -8.57
CA VAL A 185 -8.60 13.15 -7.52
C VAL A 185 -7.10 13.10 -7.77
N VAL A 186 -6.62 14.13 -8.47
CA VAL A 186 -5.21 14.52 -8.49
C VAL A 186 -4.75 14.68 -7.05
N SER A 187 -3.90 13.78 -6.55
CA SER A 187 -3.04 14.13 -5.43
C SER A 187 -2.04 15.16 -5.95
N LEU A 188 -2.44 16.42 -5.79
CA LEU A 188 -1.68 17.61 -6.06
C LEU A 188 -0.48 17.62 -5.11
N THR A 189 0.69 17.10 -5.53
CA THR A 189 2.02 17.63 -5.13
C THR A 189 3.18 16.89 -5.83
N LEU A 190 3.41 17.18 -7.11
CA LEU A 190 4.73 17.03 -7.73
C LEU A 190 5.38 18.41 -7.97
N LYS A 191 5.31 19.28 -6.95
CA LYS A 191 5.98 20.60 -6.89
C LYS A 191 6.94 20.75 -5.71
N VAL A 192 7.37 19.63 -5.11
CA VAL A 192 8.35 19.62 -4.00
C VAL A 192 9.46 18.59 -4.24
N LEU A 193 9.96 18.51 -5.47
CA LEU A 193 11.32 18.02 -5.71
C LEU A 193 12.13 19.23 -6.16
N GLY A 194 12.44 20.06 -5.16
CA GLY A 194 13.29 21.23 -5.26
C GLY A 194 14.71 20.85 -5.67
N VAL A 195 14.90 20.61 -6.96
CA VAL A 195 16.21 20.66 -7.60
C VAL A 195 16.60 22.14 -7.63
N GLY A 196 17.53 22.48 -6.75
CA GLY A 196 17.93 23.86 -6.47
C GLY A 196 18.41 24.61 -7.71
N ARG A 197 18.11 25.90 -7.73
CA ARG A 197 18.94 26.87 -8.41
C ARG A 197 19.37 27.94 -7.41
N SER A 198 20.67 28.02 -7.29
CA SER A 198 21.50 28.89 -6.46
C SER A 198 21.13 30.38 -6.52
N GLY A 199 21.12 31.00 -5.34
CA GLY A 199 21.67 32.33 -5.03
C GLY A 199 21.13 33.55 -5.78
N GLN A 200 20.43 34.45 -5.07
CA GLN A 200 20.97 35.72 -4.56
C GLN A 200 19.88 36.52 -3.83
N ALA A 201 20.35 37.36 -2.91
CA ALA A 201 19.64 38.02 -1.84
C ALA A 201 19.01 39.36 -2.22
N ALA A 202 18.06 39.80 -1.37
CA ALA A 202 17.58 41.17 -1.16
C ALA A 202 16.87 41.84 -2.37
N LEU A 203 15.86 42.70 -2.24
CA LEU A 203 15.50 43.68 -1.23
C LEU A 203 13.97 43.89 -1.21
N MET A 204 13.49 44.42 -0.09
CA MET A 204 12.17 45.02 0.13
C MET A 204 11.80 46.06 -0.94
N ALA A 205 10.53 46.09 -1.40
CA ALA A 205 9.77 47.32 -1.65
C ALA A 205 8.33 47.07 -2.16
N SER A 206 7.46 47.98 -1.75
CA SER A 206 6.02 48.20 -1.96
C SER A 206 5.43 48.06 -3.39
N PRO A 207 4.08 48.00 -3.49
CA PRO A 207 3.36 47.67 -4.72
C PRO A 207 3.13 48.90 -5.61
N ALA A 208 3.67 48.92 -6.82
CA ALA A 208 3.15 49.68 -7.96
C ALA A 208 4.00 49.42 -9.22
N SER A 209 3.61 48.44 -10.03
CA SER A 209 3.89 48.41 -11.49
C SER A 209 3.09 47.28 -12.12
N VAL A 210 1.78 47.51 -12.25
CA VAL A 210 0.89 46.68 -13.06
C VAL A 210 1.09 47.07 -14.52
N ALA A 211 2.07 46.45 -15.19
CA ALA A 211 2.08 46.31 -16.65
C ALA A 211 3.23 45.40 -17.08
N SER A 212 2.93 44.43 -17.95
CA SER A 212 3.86 43.60 -18.75
C SER A 212 4.25 42.19 -18.28
N ALA A 213 3.32 41.43 -17.69
CA ALA A 213 3.43 39.96 -17.68
C ALA A 213 2.20 39.23 -18.27
N ALA A 214 1.38 39.93 -19.07
CA ALA A 214 0.19 39.35 -19.70
C ALA A 214 0.46 38.63 -21.04
N SER A 215 1.72 38.52 -21.49
CA SER A 215 2.03 37.88 -22.78
C SER A 215 2.71 36.51 -22.71
N ASN A 216 2.99 35.97 -21.51
CA ASN A 216 3.58 34.62 -21.37
C ASN A 216 2.68 33.59 -20.67
N VAL A 217 1.46 33.96 -20.28
CA VAL A 217 0.50 33.04 -19.65
C VAL A 217 -0.56 32.51 -20.62
N LEU A 218 -0.67 33.06 -21.84
CA LEU A 218 -1.60 32.56 -22.85
C LEU A 218 -1.01 31.53 -23.82
N SER A 219 0.32 31.41 -23.89
CA SER A 219 0.95 30.39 -24.76
C SER A 219 0.93 28.99 -24.13
N SER A 220 0.87 28.88 -22.79
CA SER A 220 0.75 27.58 -22.12
C SER A 220 -0.68 27.05 -22.10
N THR A 221 -1.72 27.88 -22.26
CA THR A 221 -3.12 27.44 -22.21
C THR A 221 -3.70 27.14 -23.59
N LEU A 222 -3.19 27.76 -24.67
CA LEU A 222 -3.71 27.52 -26.03
C LEU A 222 -3.10 26.28 -26.71
N GLY A 223 -1.96 25.78 -26.23
CA GLY A 223 -1.39 24.50 -26.67
C GLY A 223 -2.17 23.25 -26.22
N TYR A 224 -3.05 23.39 -25.22
CA TYR A 224 -3.87 22.28 -24.70
C TYR A 224 -5.24 22.15 -25.38
N ALA A 225 -5.63 23.11 -26.23
CA ALA A 225 -6.93 23.09 -26.89
C ALA A 225 -7.02 22.06 -28.04
N VAL A 226 -5.88 21.50 -28.49
CA VAL A 226 -5.80 20.47 -29.55
C VAL A 226 -5.30 19.12 -29.03
N THR A 227 -5.18 18.94 -27.71
CA THR A 227 -4.95 17.61 -27.14
C THR A 227 -6.31 17.00 -26.83
N GLY A 228 -6.90 16.32 -27.81
CA GLY A 228 -8.19 15.63 -27.66
C GLY A 228 -8.20 14.71 -26.43
N PHE A 229 -9.38 14.38 -25.91
CA PHE A 229 -9.58 13.59 -24.67
C PHE A 229 -8.64 12.37 -24.51
N GLY A 230 -8.27 11.72 -25.62
CA GLY A 230 -7.31 10.61 -25.62
C GLY A 230 -5.89 11.01 -25.16
N ALA A 231 -5.39 12.19 -25.51
CA ALA A 231 -4.05 12.67 -25.12
C ALA A 231 -3.97 12.97 -23.62
N MET A 232 -5.02 13.54 -23.02
CA MET A 232 -5.07 13.73 -21.56
C MET A 232 -5.16 12.39 -20.80
N ALA A 233 -5.94 11.43 -21.31
CA ALA A 233 -6.02 10.09 -20.71
C ALA A 233 -4.68 9.34 -20.78
N LEU A 234 -3.97 9.42 -21.90
CA LEU A 234 -2.63 8.83 -22.09
C LEU A 234 -1.60 9.46 -21.14
N ALA A 235 -1.59 10.79 -21.00
CA ALA A 235 -0.70 11.49 -20.08
C ALA A 235 -0.98 11.11 -18.61
N GLY A 236 -2.26 11.04 -18.22
CA GLY A 236 -2.68 10.61 -16.89
C GLY A 236 -2.26 9.16 -16.58
N TYR A 237 -2.47 8.24 -17.52
CA TYR A 237 -2.06 6.85 -17.36
C TYR A 237 -0.53 6.69 -17.31
N GLY A 238 0.20 7.46 -18.12
CA GLY A 238 1.66 7.51 -18.08
C GLY A 238 2.18 7.95 -16.72
N ASN A 239 1.63 9.04 -16.16
CA ASN A 239 1.97 9.52 -14.83
C ASN A 239 1.64 8.50 -13.73
N TYR A 240 0.50 7.80 -13.83
CA TYR A 240 0.16 6.71 -12.92
C TYR A 240 1.18 5.57 -12.96
N CYS A 241 1.59 5.13 -14.16
CA CYS A 241 2.56 4.05 -14.30
C CYS A 241 3.94 4.44 -13.75
N ILE A 242 4.41 5.65 -14.06
CA ILE A 242 5.67 6.18 -13.55
C ILE A 242 5.61 6.35 -12.03
N GLY A 243 4.50 6.90 -11.51
CA GLY A 243 4.27 7.06 -10.08
C GLY A 243 4.40 5.73 -9.33
N ARG A 244 3.71 4.68 -9.80
CA ARG A 244 3.85 3.34 -9.21
C ARG A 244 5.29 2.83 -9.23
N LEU A 245 6.04 3.09 -10.31
CA LEU A 245 7.43 2.65 -10.41
C LEU A 245 8.34 3.39 -9.42
N VAL A 246 8.13 4.70 -9.23
CA VAL A 246 8.95 5.50 -8.29
C VAL A 246 8.70 5.10 -6.84
N TYR A 247 7.45 4.73 -6.50
CA TYR A 247 7.09 4.27 -5.17
C TYR A 247 7.29 2.76 -4.93
N ASP A 248 7.67 2.00 -5.96
CA ASP A 248 7.98 0.57 -5.82
C ASP A 248 9.10 0.35 -4.81
N VAL A 249 8.94 -0.68 -3.96
CA VAL A 249 9.88 -0.98 -2.88
C VAL A 249 11.29 -1.30 -3.39
N GLY A 250 11.43 -1.75 -4.65
CA GLY A 250 12.72 -2.00 -5.30
C GLY A 250 13.37 -0.76 -5.92
N VAL A 251 12.68 0.38 -5.96
CA VAL A 251 13.16 1.63 -6.58
C VAL A 251 13.34 2.76 -5.58
N ARG A 252 12.43 2.88 -4.62
CA ARG A 252 12.43 3.94 -3.61
C ARG A 252 13.69 3.88 -2.73
N LYS A 253 14.12 5.03 -2.21
CA LYS A 253 15.38 5.17 -1.45
C LYS A 253 15.20 5.19 0.07
N ASP A 254 13.97 5.29 0.53
CA ASP A 254 13.55 5.42 1.93
C ASP A 254 13.06 4.08 2.53
N VAL A 255 13.49 2.97 1.93
CA VAL A 255 13.31 1.62 2.48
C VAL A 255 14.57 1.16 3.18
N ARG A 256 14.39 0.43 4.28
CA ARG A 256 15.48 -0.22 5.00
C ARG A 256 15.14 -1.69 5.20
N LYS A 257 16.14 -2.56 5.06
CA LYS A 257 16.00 -3.96 5.49
C LYS A 257 16.04 -4.01 7.01
N VAL A 258 14.96 -4.49 7.61
CA VAL A 258 14.76 -4.53 9.07
C VAL A 258 14.47 -5.97 9.48
N PRO A 259 15.30 -6.59 10.35
CA PRO A 259 15.01 -7.90 10.93
C PRO A 259 13.65 -7.94 11.63
N VAL A 260 13.04 -9.12 11.70
CA VAL A 260 11.66 -9.27 12.18
C VAL A 260 11.53 -8.95 13.67
N GLU A 261 12.57 -9.26 14.43
CA GLU A 261 12.67 -8.99 15.86
C GLU A 261 12.74 -7.47 16.12
N GLU A 262 13.54 -6.75 15.32
CA GLU A 262 13.66 -5.29 15.42
C GLU A 262 12.34 -4.60 15.04
N LEU A 263 11.65 -5.09 14.01
CA LEU A 263 10.36 -4.55 13.60
C LEU A 263 9.35 -4.58 14.75
N VAL A 264 9.19 -5.73 15.41
CA VAL A 264 8.23 -5.87 16.51
C VAL A 264 8.57 -4.97 17.69
N VAL A 265 9.86 -4.81 18.01
CA VAL A 265 10.32 -3.89 19.06
C VAL A 265 10.04 -2.43 18.68
N ILE A 266 10.31 -2.02 17.45
CA ILE A 266 10.00 -0.67 16.95
C ILE A 266 8.50 -0.39 17.07
N LEU A 267 7.66 -1.30 16.59
CA LEU A 267 6.21 -1.14 16.61
C LEU A 267 5.66 -1.07 18.04
N ALA A 268 6.15 -1.93 18.94
CA ALA A 268 5.78 -1.90 20.36
C ALA A 268 6.18 -0.56 21.02
N THR A 269 7.38 -0.07 20.71
CA THR A 269 7.87 1.23 21.22
C THR A 269 7.03 2.40 20.72
N MET A 270 6.64 2.38 19.44
CA MET A 270 5.79 3.42 18.86
C MET A 270 4.39 3.41 19.47
N LYS A 271 3.81 2.23 19.70
CA LYS A 271 2.52 2.08 20.37
C LYS A 271 2.57 2.64 21.81
N GLY A 272 3.58 2.28 22.59
CA GLY A 272 3.74 2.80 23.96
C GLY A 272 3.91 4.33 24.02
N LYS A 273 4.58 4.95 23.05
CA LYS A 273 4.68 6.43 22.97
C LYS A 273 3.33 7.09 22.64
N LEU A 274 2.54 6.50 21.75
CA LEU A 274 1.21 7.00 21.40
C LEU A 274 0.25 6.92 22.60
N ASP A 275 0.27 5.79 23.32
CA ASP A 275 -0.57 5.57 24.50
C ASP A 275 -0.23 6.58 25.62
N ASN A 276 1.07 6.83 25.86
CA ASN A 276 1.52 7.83 26.83
C ASN A 276 1.10 9.27 26.47
N ASN A 277 1.19 9.64 25.19
CA ASN A 277 0.78 10.98 24.74
C ASN A 277 -0.74 11.19 24.87
N ASN A 278 -1.54 10.16 24.59
CA ASN A 278 -3.00 10.24 24.78
C ASN A 278 -3.38 10.39 26.25
N ASN A 279 -2.75 9.64 27.15
CA ASN A 279 -2.99 9.76 28.59
C ASN A 279 -2.63 11.15 29.14
N ASN A 280 -1.54 11.77 28.67
CA ASN A 280 -1.18 13.13 29.07
C ASN A 280 -2.22 14.16 28.58
N ASN A 281 -2.73 14.01 27.36
CA ASN A 281 -3.76 14.90 26.82
C ASN A 281 -5.11 14.76 27.54
N ASP A 282 -5.48 13.57 28.03
CA ASP A 282 -6.70 13.37 28.79
C ASP A 282 -6.58 13.86 30.25
N ASN A 283 -5.38 13.76 30.85
CA ASN A 283 -5.10 14.37 32.15
C ASN A 283 -5.14 15.91 32.09
N ASP A 284 -4.64 16.52 31.02
CA ASP A 284 -4.71 17.98 30.80
C ASP A 284 -6.15 18.47 30.55
N LYS A 285 -7.03 17.64 29.98
CA LYS A 285 -8.46 17.95 29.86
C LYS A 285 -9.19 17.82 31.19
N LYS A 286 -8.80 16.87 32.04
CA LYS A 286 -9.41 16.66 33.36
C LYS A 286 -9.03 17.77 34.36
N CYS A 287 -7.85 18.35 34.21
CA CYS A 287 -7.37 19.48 35.03
C CYS A 287 -8.03 20.83 34.67
N LYS A 288 -8.80 20.90 33.56
CA LYS A 288 -9.53 22.12 33.13
C LYS A 288 -11.01 22.17 33.54
N ILE A 289 -11.50 21.19 34.32
CA ILE A 289 -12.92 21.10 34.75
C ILE A 289 -13.07 21.26 36.27
N THR A 290 -12.00 21.64 36.99
CA THR A 290 -12.05 22.02 38.42
C THR A 290 -11.68 23.47 38.62
#